data_AF-W6NF49-F1
#
_entry.id   AF-W6NF49-F1
#
_cell.length_a   1.000
_cell.length_b   1.000
_cell.length_c   1.000
_cell.angle_alpha   90.00
_cell.angle_beta   90.00
_cell.angle_gamma   90.00
#
_symmetry.space_group_name_H-M   'P 1'
#
loop_
_entity.id
_entity.type
_entity.pdbx_description
1 polymer ?
#
loop_
_entity_poly.entity_id
_entity_poly.type
_entity_poly.pdbx_seq_one_letter_code
_entity_poly.pdbx_strand_id
1 'polypeptide(L)'
;MSARETIKRFNAVAAKNDEELKKNPYSDTYNVPHFDKNASDYGRPPPGSKTEARGIRAGVHVCREILFLCEIINENAEGEEPHKWIKFGKLFYVYAFYSDK
;
A
#
# COMPACT_ATOMS: atom_id res chain seq x y z
N MET A 1 -23.96 20.16 -24.19
CA MET A 1 -23.66 18.71 -24.30
C MET A 1 -24.64 18.10 -25.28
N SER A 2 -24.15 17.45 -26.34
CA SER A 2 -25.00 16.81 -27.35
C SER A 2 -25.59 15.50 -26.80
N ALA A 3 -26.82 15.14 -27.17
CA ALA A 3 -27.44 13.87 -26.79
C ALA A 3 -26.53 12.66 -27.12
N ARG A 4 -25.79 12.74 -28.22
CA ARG A 4 -24.82 11.73 -28.65
C ARG A 4 -23.65 11.57 -27.66
N GLU A 5 -23.17 12.67 -27.07
CA GLU A 5 -22.11 12.62 -26.05
C GLU A 5 -22.59 11.98 -24.76
N THR A 6 -23.84 12.26 -24.38
CA THR A 6 -24.47 11.69 -23.19
C THR A 6 -24.64 10.19 -23.33
N ILE A 7 -25.16 9.73 -24.47
CA ILE A 7 -25.28 8.29 -24.78
C ILE A 7 -23.91 7.61 -24.75
N LYS A 8 -22.89 8.22 -25.35
CA LYS A 8 -21.52 7.69 -25.33
C LYS A 8 -20.99 7.51 -23.92
N ARG A 9 -21.19 8.51 -23.04
CA ARG A 9 -20.77 8.43 -21.62
C ARG A 9 -21.54 7.33 -20.88
N PHE A 10 -22.85 7.22 -21.08
CA PHE A 10 -23.67 6.20 -20.45
C PHE A 10 -23.21 4.79 -20.83
N ASN A 11 -22.98 4.55 -22.12
CA ASN A 11 -22.49 3.26 -22.60
C ASN A 11 -21.09 2.93 -22.04
N ALA A 12 -20.21 3.93 -21.91
CA ALA A 12 -18.89 3.74 -21.30
C ALA A 12 -18.98 3.36 -19.82
N VAL A 13 -19.90 3.98 -19.05
CA VAL A 13 -20.15 3.63 -17.65
C VAL A 13 -20.72 2.21 -17.55
N ALA A 14 -21.69 1.86 -18.40
CA ALA A 14 -22.28 0.53 -18.43
C ALA A 14 -21.23 -0.56 -18.72
N ALA A 15 -20.37 -0.35 -19.71
CA ALA A 15 -19.28 -1.27 -20.04
C ALA A 15 -18.28 -1.42 -18.87
N LYS A 16 -17.90 -0.32 -18.23
CA LYS A 16 -17.00 -0.36 -17.07
C LYS A 16 -17.62 -1.11 -15.89
N ASN A 17 -18.89 -0.88 -15.61
CA ASN A 17 -19.61 -1.54 -14.53
C ASN A 17 -19.73 -3.06 -14.77
N ASP A 18 -20.00 -3.47 -16.01
CA ASP A 18 -20.05 -4.90 -16.38
C ASP A 18 -18.70 -5.60 -16.12
N GLU A 19 -17.59 -4.95 -16.47
CA GLU A 19 -16.22 -5.46 -16.19
C GLU A 19 -15.90 -5.53 -14.69
N GLU A 20 -16.39 -4.61 -13.88
CA GLU A 20 -16.22 -4.63 -12.42
C GLU A 20 -17.07 -5.74 -11.78
N LEU A 21 -18.33 -5.89 -12.22
CA LEU A 21 -19.24 -6.92 -11.74
C LEU A 21 -18.73 -8.33 -12.02
N LYS A 22 -18.14 -8.57 -13.20
CA LYS A 22 -17.50 -9.85 -13.53
C LYS A 22 -16.38 -10.25 -12.57
N LYS A 23 -15.74 -9.30 -11.88
CA LYS A 23 -14.65 -9.56 -10.92
C LYS A 23 -15.10 -9.53 -9.46
N ASN A 24 -16.35 -9.14 -9.21
CA ASN A 24 -16.90 -9.04 -7.86
C ASN A 24 -17.52 -10.38 -7.44
N PRO A 25 -17.00 -11.06 -6.40
CA PRO A 25 -17.53 -12.35 -5.95
C PRO A 25 -18.98 -12.29 -5.41
N TYR A 26 -19.51 -11.08 -5.19
CA TYR A 26 -20.89 -10.86 -4.75
C TYR A 26 -21.84 -10.48 -5.91
N SER A 27 -21.38 -10.55 -7.17
CA SER A 27 -22.19 -10.29 -8.36
C SER A 27 -22.74 -11.58 -8.96
N ASP A 28 -23.95 -11.53 -9.52
CA ASP A 28 -24.54 -12.63 -10.28
C ASP A 28 -23.73 -13.00 -11.54
N THR A 29 -22.98 -12.04 -12.09
CA THR A 29 -22.13 -12.22 -13.29
C THR A 29 -20.68 -12.54 -12.97
N TYR A 30 -20.37 -12.88 -11.72
CA TYR A 30 -19.01 -13.15 -11.28
C TYR A 30 -18.36 -14.29 -12.05
N ASN A 31 -17.12 -14.07 -12.47
CA ASN A 31 -16.23 -15.08 -13.02
C ASN A 31 -14.93 -15.08 -12.22
N VAL A 32 -14.45 -16.27 -11.86
CA VAL A 32 -13.19 -16.43 -11.14
C VAL A 32 -12.05 -15.92 -12.03
N PRO A 33 -11.30 -14.88 -11.61
CA PRO A 33 -10.19 -14.37 -12.40
C PRO A 33 -9.08 -15.42 -12.54
N HIS A 34 -8.61 -15.64 -13.76
CA HIS A 34 -7.40 -16.43 -14.01
C HIS A 34 -6.22 -15.48 -14.21
N PHE A 35 -5.17 -15.66 -13.41
CA PHE A 35 -3.98 -14.82 -13.44
C PHE A 35 -2.80 -15.59 -14.04
N ASP A 36 -2.09 -14.96 -14.97
CA ASP A 36 -0.84 -15.49 -15.49
C ASP A 36 0.28 -15.32 -14.46
N LYS A 37 0.80 -16.43 -13.95
CA LYS A 37 1.86 -16.45 -12.93
C LYS A 37 3.24 -16.05 -13.48
N ASN A 38 3.41 -16.06 -14.80
CA ASN A 38 4.64 -15.66 -15.46
C ASN A 38 4.65 -14.17 -15.83
N ALA A 39 3.52 -13.47 -15.63
CA ALA A 39 3.43 -12.04 -15.88
C ALA A 39 4.34 -11.28 -14.92
N SER A 40 5.03 -10.25 -15.42
CA SER A 40 5.96 -9.43 -14.63
C SER A 40 5.28 -8.68 -13.47
N ASP A 41 3.99 -8.42 -13.60
CA ASP A 41 3.13 -7.75 -12.63
C ASP A 41 2.27 -8.74 -11.82
N TYR A 42 2.49 -10.05 -11.95
CA TYR A 42 1.81 -11.03 -11.12
C TYR A 42 2.06 -10.74 -9.62
N GLY A 43 0.99 -10.73 -8.84
CA GLY A 43 1.03 -10.40 -7.42
C GLY A 43 1.19 -8.90 -7.12
N ARG A 44 1.14 -8.02 -8.14
CA ARG A 44 1.15 -6.57 -7.96
C ARG A 44 -0.25 -5.98 -8.17
N PRO A 45 -0.59 -4.88 -7.46
CA PRO A 45 -1.81 -4.15 -7.75
C PRO A 45 -1.74 -3.55 -9.16
N PRO A 46 -2.89 -3.37 -9.84
CA PRO A 46 -2.91 -2.72 -11.15
C PRO A 46 -2.28 -1.32 -11.10
N PRO A 47 -1.49 -0.93 -12.11
CA PRO A 47 -0.92 0.41 -12.19
C PRO A 47 -2.00 1.50 -12.17
N GLY A 48 -1.77 2.57 -11.41
CA GLY A 48 -2.70 3.67 -11.21
C GLY A 48 -3.89 3.35 -10.29
N SER A 49 -3.96 2.14 -9.74
CA SER A 49 -5.04 1.78 -8.82
C SER A 49 -4.89 2.45 -7.45
N LYS A 50 -6.01 2.61 -6.74
CA LYS A 50 -5.98 3.07 -5.34
C LYS A 50 -5.18 2.12 -4.44
N THR A 51 -5.15 0.83 -4.77
CA THR A 51 -4.38 -0.17 -4.02
C THR A 51 -2.87 0.05 -4.18
N GLU A 52 -2.40 0.33 -5.39
CA GLU A 52 -1.00 0.71 -5.64
C GLU A 52 -0.63 1.98 -4.84
N ALA A 53 -1.45 3.03 -4.94
CA ALA A 53 -1.22 4.28 -4.22
C ALA A 53 -1.15 4.09 -2.69
N ARG A 54 -2.00 3.22 -2.12
CA ARG A 54 -1.94 2.85 -0.70
C ARG A 54 -0.67 2.08 -0.36
N GLY A 55 -0.27 1.14 -1.21
CA GLY A 55 0.96 0.36 -1.04
C GLY A 55 2.20 1.24 -1.01
N ILE A 56 2.31 2.18 -1.96
CA ILE A 56 3.40 3.16 -2.01
C ILE A 56 3.42 4.01 -0.74
N ARG A 57 2.26 4.54 -0.33
CA ARG A 57 2.15 5.36 0.89
C ARG A 57 2.57 4.59 2.14
N ALA A 58 2.11 3.33 2.27
CA ALA A 58 2.48 2.48 3.39
C ALA A 58 3.98 2.20 3.41
N GLY A 59 4.58 1.89 2.25
CA GLY A 59 6.03 1.70 2.13
C GLY A 59 6.82 2.94 2.55
N VAL A 60 6.44 4.13 2.07
CA VAL A 60 7.06 5.39 2.47
C VAL A 60 6.92 5.63 3.98
N HIS A 61 5.74 5.36 4.55
CA HIS A 61 5.52 5.52 5.98
C HIS A 61 6.39 4.59 6.81
N VAL A 62 6.41 3.29 6.50
CA VAL A 62 7.25 2.30 7.20
C VAL A 62 8.74 2.65 7.10
N CYS A 63 9.21 3.07 5.93
CA CYS A 63 10.61 3.50 5.77
C CYS A 63 10.95 4.70 6.67
N ARG A 64 10.03 5.66 6.83
CA ARG A 64 10.22 6.81 7.74
C ARG A 64 10.28 6.35 9.20
N GLU A 65 9.40 5.45 9.61
CA GLU A 65 9.44 4.87 10.97
C GLU A 65 10.77 4.14 11.25
N ILE A 66 11.29 3.40 10.27
CA ILE A 66 12.58 2.72 10.38
C ILE A 66 13.74 3.72 10.52
N LEU A 67 13.75 4.78 9.71
CA LEU A 67 14.78 5.82 9.82
C LEU A 67 14.73 6.51 11.18
N PHE A 68 13.55 6.89 11.63
CA PHE A 68 13.35 7.46 12.95
C PHE A 68 13.82 6.52 14.07
N LEU A 69 13.49 5.24 13.99
CA LEU A 69 13.98 4.24 14.93
C LEU A 69 15.52 4.17 14.95
N CYS A 70 16.17 4.18 13.78
CA CYS A 70 17.62 4.20 13.68
C CYS A 70 18.24 5.45 14.30
N GLU A 71 17.62 6.62 14.15
CA GLU A 71 18.05 7.86 14.80
C GLU A 71 17.96 7.76 16.32
N ILE A 72 16.82 7.29 16.85
CA ILE A 72 16.63 7.05 18.28
C ILE A 72 17.67 6.07 18.84
N ILE A 73 17.95 4.98 18.13
CA ILE A 73 18.99 4.03 18.51
C ILE A 73 20.35 4.73 18.53
N ASN A 74 20.71 5.47 17.48
CA ASN A 74 22.01 6.13 17.37
C ASN A 74 22.27 7.16 18.49
N GLU A 75 21.22 7.86 18.94
CA GLU A 75 21.28 8.85 20.03
C GLU A 75 21.36 8.21 21.42
N ASN A 76 20.73 7.05 21.62
CA ASN A 76 20.57 6.42 22.93
C ASN A 76 21.43 5.17 23.14
N ALA A 77 22.17 4.75 22.11
CA ALA A 77 23.05 3.60 22.14
C ALA A 77 24.28 3.83 23.04
N GLU A 78 24.82 2.72 23.51
CA GLU A 78 26.05 2.60 24.27
C GLU A 78 27.12 1.93 23.40
N GLY A 79 28.39 2.09 23.76
CA GLY A 79 29.53 1.63 22.98
C GLY A 79 30.03 2.65 21.97
N GLU A 80 31.07 2.27 21.22
CA GLU A 80 31.70 3.10 20.19
C GLU A 80 31.48 2.51 18.80
N GLU A 81 31.62 3.34 17.77
CA GLU A 81 31.55 2.90 16.37
C GLU A 81 32.63 1.84 16.08
N PRO A 82 32.33 0.74 15.38
CA PRO A 82 31.07 0.39 14.70
C PRO A 82 30.12 -0.49 15.52
N HIS A 83 30.34 -0.62 16.83
CA HIS A 83 29.67 -1.58 17.71
C HIS A 83 28.73 -0.90 18.71
N LYS A 84 27.97 0.08 18.23
CA LYS A 84 26.89 0.68 19.02
C LYS A 84 25.78 -0.33 19.29
N TRP A 85 25.25 -0.33 20.50
CA TRP A 85 24.16 -1.23 20.90
C TRP A 85 23.22 -0.55 21.89
N ILE A 86 21.98 -1.03 21.98
CA ILE A 86 21.01 -0.56 22.97
C ILE A 86 20.23 -1.74 23.52
N LYS A 87 19.92 -1.73 24.82
CA LYS A 87 19.03 -2.74 25.41
C LYS A 87 17.61 -2.53 24.92
N PHE A 88 16.94 -3.62 24.55
CA PHE A 88 15.54 -3.57 24.11
C PHE A 88 14.63 -2.82 25.11
N GLY A 89 14.78 -3.05 26.42
CA GLY A 89 13.96 -2.34 27.42
C GLY A 89 14.13 -0.81 27.39
N LYS A 90 15.38 -0.33 27.26
CA LYS A 90 15.68 1.11 27.14
C LYS A 90 15.08 1.66 25.84
N LEU A 91 15.28 0.95 24.73
CA LEU A 91 14.71 1.32 23.43
C LEU A 91 13.18 1.40 23.48
N PHE A 92 12.52 0.41 24.09
CA PHE A 92 11.08 0.35 24.22
C PHE A 92 10.52 1.55 24.99
N TYR A 93 11.10 1.90 26.13
CA TYR A 93 10.65 3.06 26.91
C TYR A 93 10.85 4.39 26.17
N VAL A 94 11.99 4.57 25.51
CA VAL A 94 12.27 5.78 24.72
C VAL A 94 11.31 5.87 23.54
N TYR A 95 11.11 4.76 22.81
CA TYR A 95 10.24 4.74 21.64
C TYR A 95 8.75 4.90 21.99
N ALA A 96 8.30 4.35 23.12
CA ALA A 96 6.92 4.50 23.59
C ALA A 96 6.51 5.97 23.75
N PHE A 97 7.42 6.85 24.17
CA PHE A 97 7.16 8.29 24.26
C PHE A 97 6.87 8.93 22.89
N TYR A 98 7.42 8.37 21.81
CA TYR A 98 7.26 8.88 20.44
C TYR A 98 6.14 8.18 19.67
N SER A 99 5.92 6.88 19.92
CA SER A 99 4.96 6.04 19.22
C SER A 99 3.53 6.17 19.73
N ASP A 100 3.31 6.71 20.93
CA ASP A 100 1.98 6.93 21.51
C ASP A 100 1.36 8.27 21.06
N LYS A 101 1.68 8.72 19.85
CA LYS A 101 1.17 9.94 19.21
C LYS A 101 0.55 9.65 17.84
#